data_AF-A0AAU9WUW1-F1
#
_entry.id   AF-A0AAU9WUW1-F1
#
_cell.length_a   1.000
_cell.length_b   1.000
_cell.length_c   1.000
_cell.angle_alpha   90.00
_cell.angle_beta   90.00
_cell.angle_gamma   90.00
#
_symmetry.space_group_name_H-M   'P 1'
#
loop_
_entity.id
_entity.type
_entity.pdbx_description
1 polymer ?
#
loop_
_entity_poly.entity_id
_entity_poly.type
_entity_poly.pdbx_seq_one_letter_code
_entity_poly.pdbx_strand_id
1 'polypeptide(L)' 'HALGFYHEQSRPDKDDFVKILWGNIIDKKKFNFKKYPRKTIDSLGTKHGFKSIMHYGSKVFSKN' A
#
# COMPACT_ATOMS: atom_id res chain seq x y z
N HIS A 1 -12.05 -1.04 -2.23
CA HIS A 1 -12.53 0.14 -2.97
C HIS A 1 -14.02 0.39 -2.77
N ALA A 2 -14.94 -0.40 -3.33
CA ALA A 2 -16.39 -0.08 -3.25
C ALA A 2 -16.94 0.03 -1.82
N LEU A 3 -16.43 -0.78 -0.88
CA LEU A 3 -16.76 -0.72 0.55
C LEU A 3 -15.94 0.31 1.35
N GLY A 4 -15.20 1.20 0.69
CA GLY A 4 -14.43 2.26 1.35
C GLY A 4 -12.99 1.90 1.75
N PHE A 5 -12.55 0.66 1.54
CA PHE A 5 -11.17 0.25 1.87
C PHE A 5 -10.17 0.59 0.76
N TYR A 6 -9.05 1.17 1.17
CA TYR A 6 -7.86 1.39 0.35
C TYR A 6 -6.89 0.20 0.44
N HIS A 7 -5.86 0.23 -0.39
CA HIS A 7 -4.82 -0.79 -0.34
C HIS A 7 -3.99 -0.75 0.94
N GLU A 8 -3.63 -1.94 1.45
CA GLU A 8 -2.88 -2.09 2.70
C GLU A 8 -1.50 -1.39 2.61
N GLN A 9 -0.81 -1.53 1.47
CA GLN A 9 0.47 -0.86 1.20
C GLN A 9 0.34 0.66 0.94
N SER A 10 -0.86 1.22 1.06
CA SER A 10 -1.09 2.67 1.00
C SER A 10 -1.45 3.26 2.37
N ARG A 11 -1.44 2.44 3.44
CA ARG A 11 -1.66 2.92 4.81
C ARG A 11 -0.62 3.98 5.22
N PRO A 12 -0.98 4.90 6.13
CA PRO A 12 -0.07 5.93 6.63
C PRO A 12 1.17 5.37 7.35
N ASP A 13 1.01 4.22 8.03
CA ASP A 13 2.02 3.52 8.84
C ASP A 13 2.83 2.46 8.07
N LYS A 14 2.62 2.32 6.76
CA LYS A 14 3.21 1.23 5.98
C LYS A 14 4.75 1.15 6.08
N ASP A 15 5.43 2.28 6.25
CA ASP A 15 6.89 2.34 6.19
C ASP A 15 7.53 1.66 7.43
N ASP A 16 6.73 1.40 8.47
CA ASP A 16 7.12 0.59 9.64
C ASP A 16 7.08 -0.92 9.35
N PHE A 17 6.44 -1.34 8.24
CA PHE A 17 6.17 -2.76 7.93
C PHE A 17 6.74 -3.20 6.58
N VAL A 18 6.75 -2.32 5.57
CA VAL A 18 7.19 -2.62 4.20
C VAL A 18 8.08 -1.52 3.64
N LYS A 19 9.10 -1.93 2.88
CA LYS A 19 9.95 -1.03 2.10
C LYS A 19 9.53 -1.03 0.65
N ILE A 20 9.19 0.14 0.11
CA ILE A 20 8.90 0.30 -1.31
C ILE A 20 10.21 0.54 -2.08
N LEU A 21 10.53 -0.39 -2.99
CA LEU A 21 11.69 -0.26 -3.89
C LEU A 21 11.33 0.58 -5.11
N TRP A 22 11.32 1.91 -4.94
CA TRP A 22 10.86 2.87 -5.97
C TRP A 22 11.56 2.75 -7.33
N GLY A 23 12.84 2.33 -7.36
CA GLY A 23 13.58 2.08 -8.59
C GLY A 23 13.02 0.92 -9.43
N ASN A 24 12.39 -0.06 -8.77
CA ASN A 24 11.86 -1.26 -9.40
C ASN A 24 10.40 -1.10 -9.85
N ILE A 25 9.76 0.05 -9.63
CA ILE A 25 8.36 0.27 -10.00
C ILE A 25 8.27 0.93 -11.38
N ILE A 26 7.38 0.43 -12.25
CA ILE A 26 7.02 1.06 -13.53
C ILE A 26 6.65 2.53 -13.28
N ASP A 27 7.29 3.49 -13.95
CA ASP A 27 7.21 4.91 -13.56
C ASP A 27 5.78 5.45 -13.54
N LYS A 28 4.98 5.09 -14.56
CA LYS A 28 3.56 5.46 -14.65
C LYS A 28 2.68 4.81 -13.57
N LYS A 29 3.20 3.86 -12.79
CA LYS A 29 2.48 3.12 -11.74
C LYS A 29 2.93 3.49 -10.32
N LYS A 30 3.95 4.35 -10.16
CA LYS A 30 4.45 4.82 -8.85
C LYS A 30 3.36 5.42 -7.96
N PHE A 31 2.36 6.07 -8.55
CA PHE A 31 1.26 6.66 -7.80
C PHE A 31 0.45 5.64 -6.98
N ASN A 32 0.39 4.38 -7.40
CA ASN A 32 -0.34 3.31 -6.68
C ASN A 32 0.30 2.94 -5.33
N PHE A 33 1.54 3.36 -5.09
CA PHE A 33 2.28 3.11 -3.85
C PHE A 33 2.35 4.34 -2.97
N LYS A 34 1.66 5.44 -3.28
CA LYS A 34 1.61 6.60 -2.39
C LYS A 34 0.84 6.25 -1.11
N LYS A 35 1.25 6.86 0.00
CA LYS A 35 0.53 6.77 1.28
C LYS A 35 -0.66 7.71 1.25
N TYR A 36 -1.75 7.32 1.88
CA TYR A 36 -2.82 8.25 2.25
C TYR A 36 -2.55 8.81 3.65
N PRO A 37 -3.00 10.04 3.93
CA PRO A 37 -2.87 10.61 5.27
C PRO A 37 -3.83 9.94 6.25
N ARG A 38 -3.55 10.02 7.56
CA ARG A 38 -4.38 9.45 8.63
C ARG A 38 -5.84 9.94 8.62
N LYS A 39 -6.09 11.15 8.11
CA LYS A 39 -7.45 11.69 7.93
C LYS A 39 -8.27 10.98 6.84
N THR A 40 -7.64 10.19 5.98
CA THR A 40 -8.27 9.49 4.86
C THR A 40 -8.41 7.99 5.11
N ILE A 41 -7.49 7.41 5.87
CA ILE A 41 -7.53 5.98 6.25
C ILE A 41 -7.55 5.87 7.76
N ASP A 42 -8.64 5.31 8.27
CA ASP A 42 -8.70 4.75 9.62
C ASP A 42 -8.34 3.26 9.55
N SER A 43 -7.40 2.83 10.39
CA SER A 43 -7.00 1.42 10.50
C SER A 43 -7.94 0.62 11.40
N LEU A 44 -8.90 1.27 12.08
CA LEU A 44 -9.89 0.67 12.98
C LEU A 44 -9.24 -0.19 14.08
N GLY A 45 -8.04 0.20 14.53
CA GLY A 45 -7.24 -0.55 15.51
C GLY A 45 -6.59 -1.84 14.99
N THR A 46 -6.71 -2.13 13.69
CA THR A 46 -6.13 -3.35 13.10
C THR A 46 -4.64 -3.19 12.77
N LYS A 47 -3.88 -4.25 13.08
CA LYS A 47 -2.45 -4.34 12.71
C LYS A 47 -2.30 -4.44 11.19
N HIS A 48 -1.14 -4.03 10.68
CA HIS A 48 -0.81 -4.15 9.27
C HIS A 48 -0.85 -5.62 8.81
N GLY A 49 -1.69 -5.90 7.82
CA GLY A 49 -1.97 -7.28 7.39
C GLY A 49 -1.25 -7.66 6.10
N PHE A 50 -0.09 -8.34 6.18
CA PHE A 50 0.62 -8.84 4.98
C PHE A 50 -0.19 -9.85 4.14
N LYS A 51 -1.16 -10.54 4.75
CA LYS A 51 -2.10 -11.46 4.08
C LYS A 51 -3.44 -10.82 3.76
N SER A 52 -3.57 -9.50 3.93
CA SER A 52 -4.78 -8.78 3.55
C SER A 52 -5.02 -8.96 2.05
N ILE A 53 -6.27 -9.26 1.66
CA ILE A 53 -6.67 -9.33 0.25
C ILE A 53 -6.44 -7.99 -0.48
N MET A 54 -6.32 -6.90 0.27
CA MET A 54 -6.04 -5.56 -0.24
C MET A 54 -4.55 -5.23 -0.34
N HIS A 55 -3.66 -6.11 0.13
CA HIS A 55 -2.21 -5.92 0.04
C HIS A 55 -1.69 -6.37 -1.33
N TYR A 56 -0.96 -5.50 -2.02
CA TYR A 56 -0.29 -5.91 -3.26
C TYR A 56 0.76 -6.98 -3.02
N GLY A 57 0.86 -7.93 -3.96
CA GLY A 57 1.97 -8.87 -4.01
C GLY A 57 3.31 -8.16 -4.27
N SER A 58 4.40 -8.81 -3.91
CA SER A 58 5.76 -8.24 -3.94
C SER A 58 6.25 -7.79 -5.32
N LYS A 59 5.65 -8.28 -6.41
CA LYS A 59 6.03 -7.98 -7.81
C LYS A 59 5.00 -7.14 -8.58
N VAL A 60 3.93 -6.70 -7.94
CA VAL A 60 2.89 -5.90 -8.62
C VAL A 60 3.54 -4.60 -9.13
N PHE A 61 3.37 -4.31 -10.43
CA PHE A 61 3.99 -3.16 -11.12
C PHE A 61 5.54 -3.12 -11.11
N SER A 62 6.19 -4.28 -10.93
CA SER A 62 7.64 -4.43 -11.06
C SER A 62 8.11 -4.18 -12.51
N LYS A 63 9.31 -3.61 -12.66
CA LYS A 63 10.08 -3.56 -13.92
C LYS A 63 10.97 -4.80 -14.13
N ASN A 64 11.15 -5.61 -13.08
CA ASN A 64 11.94 -6.84 -13.04
C ASN A 64 11.05 -8.07 -13.07
#